data_AF-A0A5C7ZBQ2-F1
#
_entry.id   AF-A0A5C7ZBQ2-F1
#
_cell.length_a   1.000
_cell.length_b   1.000
_cell.length_c   1.000
_cell.angle_alpha   90.00
_cell.angle_beta   90.00
_cell.angle_gamma   90.00
#
_symmetry.space_group_name_H-M   'P 1'
#
loop_
_entity.id
_entity.type
_entity.pdbx_description
1 polymer ?
#
loop_
_entity_poly.entity_id
_entity_poly.type
_entity_poly.pdbx_seq_one_letter_code
_entity_poly.pdbx_strand_id
1 'polypeptide(L)'
;MIKFGKGRMPKNKRFNYTPRHYEGKTVDNPFDFDSAIRRDRETASYNDMRAMWSDARDASRNRKNRSFNMRVIIIALILVLIFFFIIDFDFSIFRRK
;
A
#
# COMPACT_ATOMS: atom_id res chain seq x y z
N MET A 1 8.00 21.87 11.78
CA MET A 1 7.96 20.45 12.19
C MET A 1 8.81 19.63 11.23
N ILE A 2 10.03 19.26 11.63
CA ILE A 2 10.96 18.51 10.78
C ILE A 2 10.77 17.02 11.08
N LYS A 3 10.22 16.26 10.12
CA LYS A 3 10.13 14.80 10.21
C LYS A 3 11.44 14.21 9.71
N PHE A 4 12.27 13.70 10.63
CA PHE A 4 13.40 12.85 10.26
C PHE A 4 12.87 11.50 9.77
N GLY A 5 12.74 11.38 8.44
CA GLY A 5 12.46 10.10 7.79
C GLY A 5 13.70 9.20 7.89
N LYS A 6 13.51 7.97 8.39
CA LYS A 6 14.52 6.90 8.37
C LYS A 6 15.16 6.85 6.97
N GLY A 7 16.45 7.17 6.87
CA GLY A 7 17.16 7.31 5.60
C GLY A 7 17.07 6.03 4.76
N ARG A 8 16.18 6.02 3.77
CA ARG A 8 16.08 4.94 2.80
C ARG A 8 16.97 5.28 1.63
N MET A 9 17.84 4.36 1.25
CA MET A 9 18.64 4.49 0.04
C MET A 9 17.72 4.65 -1.18
N PRO A 10 18.11 5.47 -2.17
CA PRO A 10 17.37 5.57 -3.42
C PRO A 10 17.30 4.18 -4.07
N LYS A 11 16.13 3.81 -4.58
CA LYS A 11 15.95 2.55 -5.30
C LYS A 11 16.60 2.62 -6.67
N ASN A 12 17.01 1.46 -7.18
CA ASN A 12 17.54 1.36 -8.54
C ASN A 12 16.55 1.94 -9.55
N LYS A 13 17.09 2.80 -10.43
CA LYS A 13 16.38 3.45 -11.52
C LYS A 13 16.14 2.42 -12.62
N ARG A 14 14.88 2.24 -13.04
CA ARG A 14 14.54 1.37 -14.18
C ARG A 14 14.89 2.06 -15.49
N PHE A 15 15.35 1.27 -16.46
CA PHE A 15 15.55 1.68 -17.84
C PHE A 15 14.24 1.46 -18.61
N ASN A 16 13.79 2.47 -19.33
CA ASN A 16 12.62 2.41 -20.20
C ASN A 16 13.08 2.70 -21.63
N TYR A 17 12.64 1.88 -22.59
CA TYR A 17 12.98 2.06 -23.99
C TYR A 17 11.72 2.34 -24.80
N THR A 18 11.81 3.36 -25.66
CA THR A 18 10.76 3.70 -26.63
C THR A 18 11.27 3.30 -28.02
N PRO A 19 10.59 2.40 -28.75
CA PRO A 19 10.99 2.02 -30.10
C PRO A 19 10.99 3.22 -31.05
N ARG A 20 11.91 3.22 -32.03
CA ARG A 20 12.12 4.32 -32.98
C ARG A 20 10.87 4.71 -33.78
N HIS A 21 10.03 3.74 -34.12
CA HIS A 21 8.84 3.92 -34.98
C HIS A 21 7.53 3.96 -34.20
N TYR A 22 7.60 4.06 -32.87
CA TYR A 22 6.42 4.15 -32.03
C TYR A 22 6.20 5.60 -31.63
N GLU A 23 4.94 6.04 -31.58
CA GLU A 23 4.60 7.32 -30.98
C GLU A 23 5.11 7.33 -29.54
N GLY A 24 5.93 8.32 -29.23
CA GLY A 24 6.66 8.38 -27.97
C GLY A 24 5.73 8.56 -26.77
N LYS A 25 6.34 8.64 -25.60
CA LYS A 25 5.63 8.92 -24.35
C LYS A 25 4.92 10.27 -24.45
N THR A 26 3.62 10.28 -24.20
CA THR A 26 2.83 11.51 -24.20
C THR A 26 3.13 12.32 -22.95
N VAL A 27 3.26 13.63 -23.13
CA VAL A 27 3.45 14.56 -22.01
C VAL A 27 2.07 14.94 -21.48
N ASP A 28 1.68 14.39 -20.34
CA ASP A 28 0.37 14.67 -19.74
C ASP A 28 0.22 16.12 -19.26
N ASN A 29 1.32 16.78 -18.87
CA ASN A 29 1.32 18.18 -18.45
C ASN A 29 2.54 18.97 -19.00
N PRO A 30 2.34 19.94 -19.90
CA PRO A 30 3.42 20.74 -20.48
C PRO A 30 4.04 21.76 -19.50
N PHE A 31 3.37 22.06 -18.38
CA PHE A 31 3.83 23.02 -17.37
C PHE A 31 4.47 22.36 -16.14
N ASP A 32 4.73 21.05 -16.19
CA ASP A 32 5.36 20.36 -15.07
C ASP A 32 6.86 20.73 -14.98
N PHE A 33 7.31 21.14 -13.79
CA PHE A 33 8.66 21.64 -13.53
C PHE A 33 9.72 20.53 -13.38
N ASP A 34 9.38 19.27 -13.65
CA ASP A 34 10.32 18.17 -13.51
C ASP A 34 11.33 18.10 -14.68
N SER A 35 12.51 17.53 -14.41
CA SER A 35 13.57 17.36 -15.40
C SER A 35 13.14 16.43 -16.54
N ALA A 36 13.60 16.73 -17.76
CA ALA A 36 13.31 15.92 -18.95
C ALA A 36 13.69 14.43 -18.76
N ILE A 37 14.82 14.16 -18.10
CA ILE A 37 15.32 12.81 -17.81
C ILE A 37 14.39 12.08 -16.84
N ARG A 38 13.83 12.79 -15.85
CA ARG A 38 12.94 12.16 -14.87
C ARG A 38 11.57 11.89 -15.47
N ARG A 39 11.04 12.84 -16.24
CA ARG A 39 9.81 12.69 -17.00
C ARG A 39 9.85 11.48 -17.93
N ASP A 40 10.87 11.39 -18.78
CA ASP A 40 11.02 10.25 -19.67
C ASP A 40 11.12 8.91 -18.92
N ARG A 41 11.65 8.90 -17.70
CA ARG A 41 11.75 7.69 -16.88
C ARG A 41 10.46 7.33 -16.13
N GLU A 42 9.65 8.30 -15.75
CA GLU A 42 8.42 8.07 -14.97
C GLU A 42 7.18 7.89 -15.86
N THR A 43 7.16 8.46 -17.06
CA THR A 43 6.03 8.31 -17.98
C THR A 43 5.95 6.87 -18.53
N ALA A 44 4.79 6.23 -18.33
CA ALA A 44 4.50 4.93 -18.92
C ALA A 44 4.25 5.06 -20.43
N SER A 45 4.79 4.12 -21.21
CA SER A 45 4.40 3.99 -22.61
C SER A 45 3.10 3.20 -22.70
N TYR A 46 2.30 3.41 -23.76
CA TYR A 46 1.10 2.62 -24.02
C TYR A 46 1.37 1.10 -24.01
N ASN A 47 2.54 0.68 -24.50
CA ASN A 47 2.94 -0.73 -24.52
C ASN A 47 3.53 -1.25 -23.19
N ASP A 48 3.66 -0.41 -22.16
CA ASP A 48 4.22 -0.82 -20.86
C ASP A 48 3.13 -1.45 -19.96
N MET A 49 2.74 -2.69 -20.32
CA MET A 49 1.76 -3.46 -19.54
C MET A 49 2.21 -3.65 -18.08
N ARG A 50 3.52 -3.69 -17.83
CA ARG A 50 4.06 -3.85 -16.47
C ARG A 50 3.75 -2.63 -15.61
N ALA A 51 3.92 -1.42 -16.14
CA ALA A 51 3.55 -0.19 -15.46
C ALA A 51 2.04 -0.15 -15.21
N MET A 52 1.23 -0.44 -16.23
CA MET A 52 -0.23 -0.48 -16.11
C MET A 52 -0.71 -1.43 -15.01
N TRP A 53 -0.12 -2.63 -14.93
CA TRP A 53 -0.44 -3.60 -13.88
C TRP A 53 0.01 -3.15 -12.50
N SER A 54 1.17 -2.48 -12.41
CA SER A 54 1.64 -1.90 -11.15
C SER A 54 0.68 -0.82 -10.66
N ASP A 55 0.24 0.06 -11.54
CA ASP A 55 -0.66 1.17 -11.23
C ASP A 55 -2.06 0.64 -10.88
N ALA A 56 -2.59 -0.32 -11.64
CA ALA A 56 -3.85 -0.99 -11.32
C ALA A 56 -3.77 -1.71 -9.96
N ARG A 57 -2.63 -2.35 -9.64
CA ARG A 57 -2.39 -2.96 -8.34
C ARG A 57 -2.28 -1.91 -7.22
N ASP A 58 -1.68 -0.77 -7.48
CA ASP A 58 -1.56 0.31 -6.49
C ASP A 58 -2.91 1.02 -6.27
N ALA A 59 -3.71 1.19 -7.31
CA ALA A 59 -5.08 1.70 -7.22
C ALA A 59 -6.02 0.71 -6.51
N SER A 60 -5.85 -0.60 -6.73
CA SER A 60 -6.64 -1.63 -6.04
C SER A 60 -6.24 -1.85 -4.58
N ARG A 61 -5.08 -1.35 -4.15
CA ARG A 61 -4.65 -1.35 -2.74
C ARG A 61 -5.49 -0.36 -1.92
N ASN A 62 -6.70 -0.76 -1.57
CA ASN A 62 -7.53 -0.09 -0.59
C ASN A 62 -6.94 -0.25 0.82
N ARG A 63 -5.94 0.58 1.18
CA ARG A 63 -5.43 0.69 2.56
C ARG A 63 -6.48 1.12 3.58
N LYS A 64 -7.68 1.50 3.10
CA LYS A 64 -8.82 1.94 3.90
C LYS A 64 -9.41 0.84 4.80
N ASN A 65 -9.16 -0.44 4.50
CA ASN A 65 -9.63 -1.59 5.28
C ASN A 65 -8.58 -2.14 6.25
N ARG A 66 -7.57 -1.34 6.63
CA ARG A 66 -6.62 -1.70 7.70
C ARG A 66 -7.16 -1.34 9.09
N SER A 67 -8.48 -1.30 9.26
CA SER A 67 -9.12 -1.22 10.56
C SER A 67 -9.86 -2.54 10.81
N PHE A 68 -9.75 -3.06 12.02
CA PHE A 68 -10.58 -4.18 12.42
C PHE A 68 -12.04 -3.71 12.47
N ASN A 69 -12.93 -4.46 11.80
CA ASN A 69 -14.35 -4.18 11.87
C ASN A 69 -14.81 -4.41 13.32
N MET A 70 -15.48 -3.41 13.92
CA MET A 70 -15.99 -3.49 15.29
C MET A 70 -16.86 -4.75 15.50
N ARG A 71 -17.61 -5.17 14.48
CA ARG A 71 -18.42 -6.39 14.52
C ARG A 71 -17.57 -7.64 14.76
N VAL A 72 -16.41 -7.75 14.10
CA VAL A 72 -15.50 -8.90 14.24
C VAL A 72 -14.92 -8.95 15.65
N ILE A 73 -14.57 -7.79 16.21
CA ILE A 73 -14.09 -7.70 17.60
C ILE A 73 -15.18 -8.15 18.58
N ILE A 74 -16.42 -7.66 18.40
CA ILE A 74 -17.56 -8.04 19.25
C ILE A 74 -17.82 -9.55 19.17
N ILE A 75 -17.85 -10.12 17.97
CA ILE A 75 -18.06 -11.57 17.76
C ILE A 75 -16.94 -12.36 18.45
N ALA A 76 -15.68 -11.97 18.27
CA ALA A 76 -14.55 -12.64 18.91
C ALA A 76 -14.64 -12.59 20.45
N LEU A 77 -15.03 -11.45 21.02
CA LEU A 77 -15.19 -11.29 22.46
C LEU A 77 -16.30 -12.18 23.02
N ILE A 78 -17.46 -12.23 22.33
CA ILE A 78 -18.58 -13.12 22.71
C ILE A 78 -18.15 -14.59 22.68
N LEU A 79 -17.45 -15.02 21.63
CA LEU A 79 -16.97 -16.40 21.51
C LEU A 79 -15.99 -16.76 22.63
N VAL A 80 -15.09 -15.86 23.00
CA VAL A 80 -14.16 -16.06 24.13
C VAL A 80 -14.91 -16.16 25.47
N LEU A 81 -15.94 -15.33 25.68
CA LEU A 81 -16.76 -15.41 26.89
C LEU A 81 -17.54 -16.73 26.97
N ILE A 82 -18.14 -17.19 25.87
CA ILE A 82 -18.84 -18.48 25.81
C ILE A 82 -17.86 -19.62 26.10
N PHE A 83 -16.66 -19.57 25.52
CA PHE A 83 -15.63 -20.57 25.79
C PHE A 83 -15.27 -20.63 27.27
N PHE A 84 -15.05 -19.49 27.92
CA PHE A 84 -14.75 -19.45 29.36
C PHE A 84 -15.91 -19.93 30.22
N PHE A 85 -17.16 -19.71 29.79
CA PHE A 85 -18.34 -20.22 30.48
C PHE A 85 -18.44 -21.75 30.42
N ILE A 86 -18.14 -22.38 29.28
CA ILE A 86 -18.23 -23.85 29.12
C ILE A 86 -17.24 -24.60 30.01
N ILE A 87 -16.04 -24.04 30.23
CA ILE A 87 -14.98 -24.70 31.00
C ILE A 87 -14.96 -24.31 32.49
N ASP A 88 -15.96 -23.54 32.94
CA ASP A 88 -16.02 -22.97 34.29
C ASP A 88 -14.71 -22.26 34.69
N PHE A 89 -14.17 -21.44 33.79
CA PHE A 89 -12.86 -20.81 34.00
C PHE A 89 -12.89 -19.81 35.15
N ASP A 90 -12.09 -20.05 36.19
CA ASP A 90 -12.01 -19.15 37.35
C ASP A 90 -11.12 -17.93 37.07
N PHE A 91 -11.73 -16.75 36.96
CA PHE A 91 -11.01 -15.48 36.80
C PHE A 91 -10.30 -15.01 38.08
N SER A 92 -10.56 -15.64 39.23
CA SER A 92 -9.94 -15.29 40.51
C SER A 92 -8.42 -15.51 40.50
N ILE A 93 -7.92 -16.36 39.60
CA ILE A 93 -6.49 -16.63 39.39
C ILE A 93 -5.68 -15.37 39.04
N PHE A 94 -6.32 -14.35 38.46
CA PHE A 94 -5.66 -13.09 38.12
C PHE A 94 -5.69 -12.05 39.24
N ARG A 95 -6.38 -12.33 40.34
CA ARG A 95 -6.42 -11.45 41.51
C ARG A 95 -5.15 -11.65 42.33
N ARG A 96 -4.09 -10.95 41.94
CA ARG A 96 -2.86 -10.87 42.75
C ARG A 96 -3.18 -10.13 44.06
N LYS A 97 -2.65 -10.66 45.18
CA LYS A 97 -2.72 -10.02 46.50
C LYS A 97 -2.12 -8.62 46.50
#